data_AF-A0A290ZEY4-F1
#
_entry.id   AF-A0A290ZEY4-F1
#
_cell.length_a   1.000
_cell.length_b   1.000
_cell.length_c   1.000
_cell.angle_alpha   90.00
_cell.angle_beta   90.00
_cell.angle_gamma   90.00
#
_symmetry.space_group_name_H-M   'P 1'
#
loop_
_entity.id
_entity.type
_entity.pdbx_description
1 polymer ?
#
loop_
_entity_poly.entity_id
_entity_poly.type
_entity_poly.pdbx_seq_one_letter_code
_entity_poly.pdbx_strand_id
1 'polypeptide(L)' 'MAPNGTVLVAASVVVDDHCPIACEVVGDQAQFTLGHEDGHDLFLAVSELGLESLIDVATAALAQIRAAR' A
#
# COMPACT_ATOMS: atom_id res chain seq x y z
N MET A 1 9.06 13.96 17.28
CA MET A 1 10.29 13.13 17.34
C MET A 1 9.86 11.70 17.11
N ALA A 2 10.20 11.12 15.95
CA ALA A 2 10.04 9.68 15.75
C ALA A 2 11.09 8.95 16.61
N PRO A 3 10.74 7.85 17.30
CA PRO A 3 11.69 7.11 18.13
C PRO A 3 12.86 6.57 17.28
N ASN A 4 14.03 6.51 17.93
CA ASN A 4 15.34 6.22 17.35
C ASN A 4 15.31 5.15 16.24
N GLY A 5 15.75 5.54 15.04
CA GLY A 5 15.93 4.64 13.89
C GLY A 5 14.86 4.75 12.79
N THR A 6 13.78 5.51 13.01
CA THR A 6 12.75 5.67 11.98
C THR A 6 13.11 6.81 11.02
N VAL A 7 13.51 6.48 9.79
CA VAL A 7 13.63 7.47 8.71
C VAL A 7 12.23 7.64 8.10
N LEU A 8 11.67 8.84 8.26
CA LEU A 8 10.46 9.23 7.54
C LEU A 8 10.85 9.54 6.10
N VAL A 9 10.78 8.53 5.23
CA VAL A 9 10.92 8.71 3.79
C VAL A 9 9.52 9.00 3.24
N ALA A 10 9.30 10.22 2.76
CA ALA A 10 8.11 10.54 1.97
C ALA A 10 8.31 9.96 0.56
N ALA A 11 8.04 8.67 0.40
CA ALA A 11 7.96 8.02 -0.90
C ALA A 11 6.50 8.03 -1.36
N SER A 12 6.24 8.50 -2.58
CA SER A 12 4.93 8.40 -3.21
C SER A 12 4.99 7.39 -4.34
N VAL A 13 4.12 6.38 -4.31
CA VAL A 13 3.88 5.47 -5.43
C VAL A 13 2.55 5.83 -6.09
N VAL A 14 2.52 5.80 -7.42
CA VAL A 14 1.28 5.90 -8.19
C VAL A 14 0.95 4.49 -8.65
N VAL A 15 -0.20 3.96 -8.20
CA VAL A 15 -0.70 2.64 -8.57
C VAL A 15 -1.70 2.82 -9.72
N ASP A 16 -1.24 2.55 -10.94
CA ASP A 16 -2.07 2.54 -12.15
C ASP A 16 -2.17 1.11 -12.73
N ASP A 17 -2.79 0.97 -13.91
CA ASP A 17 -3.03 -0.33 -14.57
C ASP A 17 -1.73 -1.07 -14.95
N HIS A 18 -0.56 -0.43 -14.86
CA HIS A 18 0.75 -1.00 -15.19
C HIS A 18 1.65 -1.18 -13.95
N CYS A 19 1.17 -0.84 -12.75
CA CYS A 19 1.91 -1.05 -11.52
C CYS A 19 1.71 -2.51 -11.02
N PRO A 20 2.73 -3.39 -11.09
CA PRO A 20 2.64 -4.71 -10.49
C PRO A 20 2.46 -4.59 -8.97
N ILE A 21 1.43 -5.27 -8.47
CA ILE A 21 1.19 -5.44 -7.03
C ILE A 21 1.33 -6.92 -6.72
N ALA A 22 2.33 -7.26 -5.93
CA ALA A 22 2.47 -8.58 -5.32
C ALA A 22 2.13 -8.51 -3.84
N CYS A 23 1.58 -9.58 -3.29
CA CYS A 23 1.31 -9.69 -1.87
C CYS A 23 1.66 -11.09 -1.37
N GLU A 24 2.34 -11.15 -0.23
CA GLU A 24 2.62 -12.37 0.54
C GLU A 24 2.11 -12.19 1.97
N VAL A 25 1.71 -13.28 2.63
CA VAL A 25 1.38 -13.28 4.05
C VAL A 25 2.55 -13.89 4.83
N VAL A 26 3.16 -13.10 5.71
CA VAL A 26 4.31 -13.50 6.54
C VAL A 26 3.96 -13.29 8.00
N GLY A 27 3.78 -14.40 8.74
CA GLY A 27 3.29 -14.34 10.11
C GLY A 27 1.85 -13.82 10.16
N ASP A 28 1.64 -12.69 10.85
CA ASP A 28 0.36 -12.01 11.03
C ASP A 28 0.21 -10.75 10.15
N GLN A 29 1.08 -10.60 9.14
CA GLN A 29 1.13 -9.43 8.28
C GLN A 29 0.96 -9.79 6.80
N ALA A 30 0.21 -8.95 6.09
CA ALA A 30 0.23 -8.89 4.64
C ALA A 30 1.37 -7.96 4.19
N GLN A 31 2.29 -8.47 3.39
CA GLN A 31 3.43 -7.74 2.84
C GLN A 31 3.19 -7.51 1.35
N PHE A 32 3.03 -6.25 0.98
CA PHE A 32 2.83 -5.80 -0.38
C PHE A 32 4.15 -5.30 -0.98
N THR A 33 4.39 -5.68 -2.22
CA THR A 33 5.44 -5.11 -3.08
C THR A 33 4.75 -4.39 -4.22
N LEU A 34 4.98 -3.07 -4.31
CA LEU A 34 4.41 -2.17 -5.30
C LEU A 34 5.56 -1.66 -6.18
N GLY A 35 5.63 -2.09 -7.43
CA GLY A 35 6.81 -1.84 -8.27
C GLY A 35 6.53 -1.02 -9.53
N HIS A 36 7.60 -0.47 -10.11
CA HIS A 36 7.70 -0.03 -11.51
C HIS A 36 8.98 -0.64 -12.11
N GLU A 37 9.05 -0.80 -13.43
CA GLU A 37 10.10 -1.59 -14.13
C GLU A 37 11.56 -1.20 -13.83
N ASP A 38 11.81 -0.06 -13.17
CA ASP A 38 13.15 0.49 -12.89
C ASP A 38 13.74 0.13 -11.51
N GLY A 39 13.21 -0.88 -10.83
CA GLY A 39 13.78 -1.39 -9.57
C GLY A 39 13.50 -0.52 -8.33
N HIS A 40 12.48 0.34 -8.41
CA HIS A 40 11.98 1.14 -7.31
C HIS A 40 10.72 0.50 -6.72
N ASP A 41 10.91 -0.57 -5.95
CA ASP A 41 9.81 -1.24 -5.27
C ASP A 41 9.52 -0.55 -3.93
N LEU A 42 8.25 -0.20 -3.73
CA LEU A 42 7.73 0.21 -2.43
C LEU A 42 7.19 -1.02 -1.69
N PHE A 43 7.71 -1.22 -0.48
CA PHE A 43 7.23 -2.29 0.41
C PHE A 43 6.28 -1.73 1.45
N LEU A 44 5.13 -2.36 1.60
CA LEU A 44 4.13 -2.02 2.61
C LEU A 44 3.75 -3.29 3.39
N ALA A 45 4.06 -3.31 4.68
CA ALA A 45 3.60 -4.37 5.59
C ALA A 45 2.42 -3.86 6.41
N VAL A 46 1.34 -4.65 6.46
CA VAL A 46 0.10 -4.30 7.13
C VAL A 46 -0.36 -5.46 8.01
N SER A 47 -0.71 -5.19 9.26
CA SER A 47 -1.35 -6.18 10.13
C SER A 47 -2.76 -6.51 9.66
N GLU A 48 -3.36 -7.59 10.18
CA GLU A 48 -4.75 -7.98 9.89
C GLU A 48 -5.75 -6.82 10.06
N LEU A 49 -5.81 -6.19 11.25
CA LEU A 49 -6.70 -5.05 11.51
C LEU A 49 -6.40 -3.83 10.63
N GLY A 50 -5.12 -3.61 10.32
CA GLY A 50 -4.71 -2.54 9.41
C GLY A 50 -5.18 -2.81 7.99
N LEU A 51 -5.18 -4.09 7.57
CA LEU A 51 -5.61 -4.51 6.24
C LEU A 51 -7.13 -4.36 6.10
N GLU A 52 -7.90 -4.73 7.11
CA GLU A 52 -9.36 -4.47 7.14
C GLU A 52 -9.65 -2.98 6.95
N SER A 53 -8.96 -2.13 7.72
CA SER A 53 -9.11 -0.67 7.62
C SER A 53 -8.71 -0.13 6.25
N LEU A 54 -7.64 -0.68 5.66
CA LEU A 54 -7.16 -0.29 4.33
C LEU A 54 -8.18 -0.65 3.25
N ILE A 55 -8.79 -1.84 3.34
CA ILE A 55 -9.83 -2.31 2.42
C ILE A 55 -11.06 -1.39 2.48
N ASP A 56 -11.49 -1.01 3.68
CA ASP A 56 -12.66 -0.13 3.86
C ASP A 56 -12.43 1.24 3.20
N VAL A 57 -11.28 1.86 3.45
CA VAL A 57 -10.91 3.16 2.87
C VAL A 57 -10.77 3.07 1.35
N ALA A 58 -10.10 2.04 0.83
CA ALA A 58 -9.90 1.84 -0.61
C ALA A 58 -11.24 1.60 -1.32
N THR A 59 -12.13 0.81 -0.73
CA THR A 59 -13.47 0.54 -1.28
C THR A 59 -14.31 1.81 -1.32
N ALA A 60 -14.27 2.62 -0.26
CA ALA A 60 -14.96 3.91 -0.22
C ALA A 60 -14.42 4.89 -1.28
N ALA A 61 -13.10 4.94 -1.47
CA ALA A 61 -12.47 5.76 -2.51
C ALA A 61 -12.88 5.30 -3.93
N LEU A 62 -12.88 3.99 -4.18
CA LEU A 62 -13.31 3.43 -5.47
C LEU A 62 -14.78 3.75 -5.76
N ALA A 63 -15.65 3.67 -4.76
CA ALA A 63 -17.06 4.04 -4.90
C ALA A 63 -17.23 5.52 -5.30
N GLN A 64 -16.45 6.42 -4.70
CA GLN A 64 -16.45 7.86 -5.05
C GLN A 64 -15.98 8.09 -6.48
N ILE A 65 -14.89 7.45 -6.91
CA ILE A 65 -14.38 7.55 -8.30
C ILE A 65 -15.44 7.09 -9.29
N ARG A 66 -16.13 5.97 -9.02
CA ARG A 66 -17.19 5.45 -9.88
C ARG A 66 -18.41 6.35 -9.92
N ALA A 67 -18.79 6.98 -8.81
CA ALA A 67 -19.92 7.90 -8.76
C ALA A 67 -19.64 9.24 -9.46
N ALA A 68 -18.37 9.62 -9.60
CA ALA A 68 -17.94 10.83 -10.30
C ALA A 68 -17.81 10.66 -11.83
N ARG A 69 -17.98 9.43 -12.35
CA ARG A 69 -18.02 9.12 -13.79
C ARG A 69 -19.46 9.13 -14.29
#